data_AF-A0A355H6Y3-F1
#
_entry.id   AF-A0A355H6Y3-F1
#
_cell.length_a   1.000
_cell.length_b   1.000
_cell.length_c   1.000
_cell.angle_alpha   90.00
_cell.angle_beta   90.00
_cell.angle_gamma   90.00
#
_symmetry.space_group_name_H-M   'P 1'
#
loop_
_entity.id
_entity.type
_entity.pdbx_description
1 polymer ?
#
loop_
_entity_poly.entity_id
_entity_poly.type
_entity_poly.pdbx_seq_one_letter_code
_entity_poly.pdbx_strand_id
1 'polypeptide(L)'
;MSFSNYSLAMKVFSGKDKTFKALQSLVLSMSKVVKNSGKVSFFGKDKGKEAIEDFCKRLVEIKFAIHSDYNISFTQSDDNKIIDIMVTELDKFKQCFPNWNDAYDFAAQFFTEERDFALKILA
;
A
#
# COMPACT_ATOMS: atom_id res chain seq x y z
N MET A 1 4.73 -16.41 16.53
CA MET A 1 4.66 -14.96 16.28
C MET A 1 5.82 -14.64 15.37
N SER A 2 5.58 -14.11 14.16
CA SER A 2 6.66 -13.83 13.21
C SER A 2 7.25 -12.45 13.49
N PHE A 3 8.58 -12.34 13.50
CA PHE A 3 9.29 -11.12 13.87
C PHE A 3 9.65 -10.30 12.64
N SER A 4 9.55 -8.97 12.76
CA SER A 4 10.01 -8.04 11.73
C SER A 4 11.52 -8.14 11.53
N ASN A 5 11.96 -8.27 10.27
CA ASN A 5 13.35 -8.40 9.90
C ASN A 5 13.87 -7.11 9.25
N TYR A 6 14.33 -6.19 10.09
CA TYR A 6 14.85 -4.89 9.64
C TYR A 6 16.16 -5.00 8.85
N SER A 7 17.03 -5.97 9.14
CA SER A 7 18.27 -6.15 8.37
C SER A 7 17.99 -6.62 6.94
N LEU A 8 16.99 -7.51 6.76
CA LEU A 8 16.49 -7.87 5.44
C LEU A 8 15.86 -6.67 4.73
N ALA A 9 15.03 -5.89 5.42
CA ALA A 9 14.41 -4.70 4.85
C ALA A 9 15.46 -3.69 4.31
N MET A 10 16.52 -3.42 5.09
CA MET A 10 17.62 -2.55 4.65
C MET A 10 18.31 -3.07 3.39
N LYS A 11 18.45 -4.38 3.25
CA LYS A 11 19.04 -5.00 2.05
C LYS A 11 18.10 -4.92 0.85
N VAL A 12 16.83 -5.25 1.04
CA VAL A 12 15.82 -5.35 -0.02
C VAL A 12 15.44 -3.98 -0.58
N PHE A 13 15.34 -2.97 0.30
CA PHE A 13 14.93 -1.61 -0.05
C PHE A 13 16.09 -0.62 -0.13
N SER A 14 17.33 -1.11 -0.24
CA SER A 14 18.50 -0.23 -0.43
C SER A 14 18.34 0.61 -1.70
N GLY A 15 18.42 1.94 -1.56
CA GLY A 15 18.18 2.89 -2.66
C GLY A 15 16.71 3.12 -3.00
N LYS A 16 15.77 2.57 -2.22
CA LYS A 16 14.31 2.70 -2.39
C LYS A 16 13.62 3.25 -1.15
N ASP A 17 14.23 4.27 -0.54
CA ASP A 17 13.83 4.78 0.77
C ASP A 17 12.43 5.39 0.76
N LYS A 18 12.01 6.01 -0.36
CA LYS A 18 10.68 6.62 -0.48
C LYS A 18 9.62 5.56 -0.60
N THR A 19 9.88 4.53 -1.41
CA THR A 19 8.99 3.38 -1.62
C THR A 19 8.82 2.62 -0.31
N PHE A 20 9.91 2.38 0.43
CA PHE A 20 9.86 1.74 1.73
C PHE A 20 8.97 2.50 2.74
N LYS A 21 9.15 3.82 2.85
CA LYS A 21 8.32 4.67 3.73
C LYS A 21 6.85 4.69 3.30
N ALA A 22 6.60 4.77 1.98
CA ALA A 22 5.24 4.74 1.45
C ALA A 22 4.55 3.39 1.73
N LEU A 23 5.28 2.27 1.62
CA LEU A 23 4.77 0.93 1.96
C LEU A 23 4.37 0.81 3.43
N GLN A 24 5.16 1.38 4.36
CA GLN A 24 4.80 1.39 5.79
C GLN A 24 3.45 2.10 6.02
N SER A 25 3.28 3.28 5.42
CA SER A 25 2.03 4.04 5.50
C SER A 25 0.86 3.31 4.83
N LEU A 26 1.10 2.71 3.66
CA LEU A 26 0.10 1.95 2.92
C LEU A 26 -0.40 0.75 3.73
N VAL A 27 0.50 -0.10 4.24
CA VAL A 27 0.16 -1.26 5.07
C VAL A 27 -0.65 -0.87 6.30
N LEU A 28 -0.25 0.22 6.98
CA LEU A 28 -1.01 0.74 8.12
C LEU A 28 -2.42 1.20 7.70
N SER A 29 -2.56 1.88 6.56
CA SER A 29 -3.87 2.33 6.07
C SER A 29 -4.78 1.16 5.66
N MET A 30 -4.24 0.11 5.05
CA MET A 30 -4.98 -1.12 4.71
C MET A 30 -5.51 -1.82 5.98
N SER A 31 -4.67 -1.97 7.01
CA SER A 31 -5.11 -2.51 8.30
C SER A 31 -6.21 -1.65 8.93
N LYS A 32 -6.14 -0.31 8.80
CA LYS A 32 -7.22 0.59 9.27
C LYS A 32 -8.52 0.36 8.51
N VAL A 33 -8.48 0.12 7.19
CA VAL A 33 -9.69 -0.19 6.40
C VAL A 33 -10.36 -1.45 6.95
N VAL A 34 -9.61 -2.54 7.09
CA VAL A 34 -10.11 -3.80 7.65
C VAL A 34 -10.67 -3.58 9.05
N LYS A 35 -9.94 -2.87 9.91
CA LYS A 35 -10.34 -2.61 11.31
C LYS A 35 -11.57 -1.72 11.42
N ASN A 36 -11.78 -0.76 10.53
CA ASN A 36 -12.84 0.23 10.62
C ASN A 36 -14.02 -0.02 9.69
N SER A 37 -13.99 -1.10 8.90
CA SER A 37 -15.12 -1.52 8.08
C SER A 37 -16.39 -1.66 8.94
N GLY A 38 -17.46 -0.98 8.52
CA GLY A 38 -18.75 -0.96 9.23
C GLY A 38 -18.78 -0.18 10.56
N LYS A 39 -17.71 0.54 10.94
CA LYS A 39 -17.65 1.27 12.21
C LYS A 39 -18.02 2.74 12.06
N VAL A 40 -18.84 3.22 13.00
CA VAL A 40 -19.15 4.65 13.19
C VAL A 40 -18.51 5.18 14.48
N SER A 41 -18.20 6.47 14.52
CA SER A 41 -17.77 7.16 15.74
C SER A 41 -18.97 7.49 16.63
N PHE A 42 -18.70 7.85 17.88
CA PHE A 42 -19.74 8.27 18.83
C PHE A 42 -20.54 9.49 18.35
N PHE A 43 -19.96 10.31 17.47
CA PHE A 43 -20.61 11.46 16.84
C PHE A 43 -21.18 11.15 15.43
N GLY A 44 -21.40 9.87 15.11
CA GLY A 44 -22.00 9.44 13.84
C GLY A 44 -21.08 9.55 12.62
N LYS A 45 -19.77 9.79 12.81
CA LYS A 45 -18.80 9.86 11.70
C LYS A 45 -18.46 8.45 11.21
N ASP A 46 -18.55 8.21 9.91
CA ASP A 46 -18.21 6.92 9.30
C ASP A 46 -16.68 6.72 9.26
N LYS A 47 -16.17 5.84 10.14
CA LYS A 47 -14.73 5.54 10.24
C LYS A 47 -14.25 4.65 9.09
N GLY A 48 -15.14 3.89 8.47
CA GLY A 48 -14.83 3.07 7.30
C GLY A 48 -14.53 3.97 6.11
N LYS A 49 -15.39 4.96 5.85
CA LYS A 49 -15.18 5.95 4.80
C LYS A 49 -13.85 6.70 4.96
N GLU A 50 -13.55 7.19 6.17
CA GLU A 50 -12.28 7.86 6.45
C GLU A 50 -11.05 6.96 6.21
N ALA A 51 -11.16 5.69 6.59
CA ALA A 51 -10.07 4.74 6.39
C ALA A 51 -9.83 4.46 4.91
N ILE A 52 -10.90 4.35 4.11
CA ILE A 52 -10.82 4.20 2.65
C ILE A 52 -10.19 5.45 2.02
N GLU A 53 -10.58 6.65 2.44
CA GLU A 53 -9.99 7.89 1.95
C GLU A 53 -8.49 8.01 2.29
N ASP A 54 -8.06 7.62 3.51
CA ASP A 54 -6.64 7.55 3.87
C ASP A 54 -5.92 6.52 3.01
N PHE A 55 -6.50 5.32 2.80
CA PHE A 55 -5.93 4.30 1.92
C PHE A 55 -5.73 4.79 0.48
N CYS A 56 -6.74 5.40 -0.15
CA CYS A 56 -6.61 5.94 -1.50
C CYS A 56 -5.50 6.99 -1.59
N LYS A 57 -5.36 7.86 -0.57
CA LYS A 57 -4.24 8.82 -0.50
C LYS A 57 -2.89 8.11 -0.43
N ARG A 58 -2.76 7.06 0.41
CA ARG A 58 -1.51 6.28 0.50
C ARG A 58 -1.19 5.53 -0.77
N LEU A 59 -2.21 5.06 -1.50
CA LEU A 59 -2.05 4.40 -2.79
C LEU A 59 -1.45 5.36 -3.85
N VAL A 60 -1.89 6.61 -3.85
CA VAL A 60 -1.29 7.65 -4.70
C VAL A 60 0.14 8.00 -4.26
N GLU A 61 0.38 8.13 -2.95
CA GLU A 61 1.73 8.41 -2.41
C GLU A 61 2.76 7.34 -2.82
N ILE A 62 2.39 6.06 -2.82
CA ILE A 62 3.30 5.00 -3.24
C ILE A 62 3.58 5.03 -4.75
N LYS A 63 2.62 5.46 -5.60
CA LYS A 63 2.89 5.72 -7.03
C LYS A 63 4.01 6.75 -7.19
N PHE A 64 3.91 7.90 -6.52
CA PHE A 64 4.94 8.94 -6.56
C PHE A 64 6.30 8.44 -6.05
N ALA A 65 6.29 7.64 -4.99
CA ALA A 65 7.51 7.04 -4.45
C ALA A 65 8.18 6.09 -5.45
N ILE A 66 7.40 5.22 -6.10
CA ILE A 66 7.89 4.29 -7.14
C ILE A 66 8.49 5.07 -8.31
N HIS A 67 7.80 6.09 -8.81
CA HIS A 67 8.34 6.93 -9.88
C HIS A 67 9.71 7.52 -9.52
N SER A 68 9.86 8.01 -8.29
CA SER A 68 11.10 8.61 -7.85
C SER A 68 12.22 7.58 -7.65
N ASP A 69 11.97 6.46 -7.00
CA ASP A 69 13.03 5.50 -6.64
C ASP A 69 13.42 4.60 -7.83
N TYR A 70 12.50 4.37 -8.76
CA TYR A 70 12.74 3.58 -9.97
C TYR A 70 13.11 4.42 -11.18
N ASN A 71 13.16 5.76 -11.03
CA ASN A 71 13.42 6.70 -12.12
C ASN A 71 12.49 6.48 -13.32
N ILE A 72 11.21 6.24 -13.05
CA ILE A 72 10.17 6.03 -14.08
C ILE A 72 9.54 7.38 -14.40
N SER A 73 9.43 7.73 -15.68
CA SER A 73 8.77 8.96 -16.11
C SER A 73 7.26 8.92 -15.84
N PHE A 74 6.71 9.97 -15.23
CA PHE A 74 5.28 10.14 -15.01
C PHE A 74 4.46 10.27 -16.30
N THR A 75 5.05 10.78 -17.38
CA THR A 75 4.34 11.05 -18.63
C THR A 75 4.30 9.87 -19.58
N GLN A 76 5.05 8.81 -19.28
CA GLN A 76 5.22 7.63 -20.14
C GLN A 76 4.92 6.33 -19.42
N SER A 77 4.61 6.38 -18.12
CA SER A 77 4.31 5.20 -17.33
C SER A 77 2.92 4.66 -17.63
N ASP A 78 2.87 3.34 -17.76
CA ASP A 78 1.63 2.57 -17.74
C ASP A 78 1.25 2.27 -16.28
N ASP A 79 0.08 2.73 -15.84
CA ASP A 79 -0.39 2.53 -14.47
C ASP A 79 -0.56 1.05 -14.11
N ASN A 80 -0.78 0.16 -15.08
CA ASN A 80 -0.76 -1.29 -14.81
C ASN A 80 0.62 -1.75 -14.34
N LYS A 81 1.69 -1.27 -15.00
CA LYS A 81 3.06 -1.59 -14.59
C LYS A 81 3.37 -1.01 -13.21
N ILE A 82 2.84 0.16 -12.88
CA ILE A 82 3.00 0.73 -11.54
C ILE A 82 2.32 -0.16 -10.50
N ILE A 83 1.09 -0.63 -10.74
CA ILE A 83 0.39 -1.58 -9.86
C ILE A 83 1.21 -2.87 -9.69
N ASP A 84 1.75 -3.42 -10.78
CA ASP A 84 2.54 -4.66 -10.70
C ASP A 84 3.83 -4.48 -9.88
N ILE A 85 4.47 -3.31 -9.99
CA ILE A 85 5.59 -2.93 -9.12
C ILE A 85 5.13 -2.79 -7.68
N MET A 86 4.00 -2.12 -7.41
CA MET A 86 3.45 -1.99 -6.05
C MET A 86 3.21 -3.35 -5.40
N VAL A 87 2.56 -4.28 -6.10
CA VAL A 87 2.30 -5.65 -5.61
C VAL A 87 3.61 -6.38 -5.33
N THR A 88 4.57 -6.31 -6.26
CA THR A 88 5.89 -6.93 -6.08
C THR A 88 6.64 -6.38 -4.86
N GLU A 89 6.59 -5.06 -4.65
CA GLU A 89 7.25 -4.43 -3.50
C GLU A 89 6.50 -4.70 -2.19
N LEU A 90 5.18 -4.84 -2.23
CA LEU A 90 4.36 -5.27 -1.09
C LEU A 90 4.70 -6.70 -0.68
N ASP A 91 4.91 -7.62 -1.63
CA ASP A 91 5.33 -8.99 -1.34
C ASP A 91 6.71 -9.05 -0.68
N LYS A 92 7.64 -8.22 -1.14
CA LYS A 92 8.96 -8.05 -0.50
C LYS A 92 8.82 -7.47 0.90
N PHE A 93 7.94 -6.49 1.07
CA PHE A 93 7.65 -5.90 2.38
C PHE A 93 7.06 -6.94 3.33
N LYS A 94 6.13 -7.79 2.87
CA LYS A 94 5.54 -8.90 3.63
C LYS A 94 6.58 -9.90 4.12
N GLN A 95 7.59 -10.22 3.32
CA GLN A 95 8.70 -11.09 3.75
C GLN A 95 9.52 -10.47 4.88
N CYS A 96 9.62 -9.14 4.92
CA CYS A 96 10.33 -8.40 5.96
C CYS A 96 9.46 -8.16 7.22
N PHE A 97 8.16 -7.89 7.04
CA PHE A 97 7.21 -7.49 8.08
C PHE A 97 5.93 -8.34 8.02
N PRO A 98 6.01 -9.65 8.34
CA PRO A 98 4.90 -10.60 8.14
C PRO A 98 3.75 -10.46 9.14
N ASN A 99 3.80 -9.51 10.06
CA ASN A 99 2.83 -9.35 11.16
C ASN A 99 1.55 -8.58 10.78
N TRP A 100 1.42 -8.13 9.53
CA TRP A 100 0.28 -7.35 9.03
C TRP A 100 -0.62 -8.17 8.08
N ASN A 101 -1.00 -9.38 8.50
CA ASN A 101 -1.74 -10.33 7.64
C ASN A 101 -3.06 -9.75 7.12
N ASP A 102 -3.81 -9.05 7.97
CA ASP A 102 -5.06 -8.37 7.62
C ASP A 102 -4.86 -7.37 6.46
N ALA A 103 -3.78 -6.59 6.50
CA ALA A 103 -3.43 -5.65 5.45
C ALA A 103 -3.02 -6.35 4.15
N TYR A 104 -2.27 -7.46 4.24
CA TYR A 104 -1.84 -8.21 3.05
C TYR A 104 -3.00 -8.96 2.39
N ASP A 105 -3.92 -9.51 3.17
CA ASP A 105 -5.11 -10.18 2.65
C ASP A 105 -6.02 -9.15 1.95
N PHE A 106 -6.20 -7.97 2.55
CA PHE A 106 -6.89 -6.85 1.91
C PHE A 106 -6.23 -6.45 0.60
N ALA A 107 -4.89 -6.33 0.56
CA ALA A 107 -4.18 -5.98 -0.66
C ALA A 107 -4.37 -7.02 -1.76
N ALA A 108 -4.26 -8.30 -1.42
CA ALA A 108 -4.45 -9.41 -2.37
C ALA A 108 -5.85 -9.38 -2.99
N GLN A 109 -6.88 -9.15 -2.16
CA GLN A 109 -8.25 -8.99 -2.64
C GLN A 109 -8.40 -7.73 -3.51
N PHE A 110 -7.96 -6.57 -3.02
CA PHE A 110 -8.12 -5.28 -3.69
C PHE A 110 -7.45 -5.24 -5.07
N PHE A 111 -6.18 -5.68 -5.16
CA PHE A 111 -5.45 -5.65 -6.44
C PHE A 111 -5.90 -6.74 -7.44
N THR A 112 -6.69 -7.72 -7.00
CA THR A 112 -7.24 -8.78 -7.86
C THR A 112 -8.67 -8.48 -8.30
N GLU A 113 -9.54 -8.14 -7.34
CA GLU A 113 -10.99 -7.96 -7.57
C GLU A 113 -11.33 -6.51 -7.97
N GLU A 114 -10.59 -5.54 -7.43
CA GLU A 114 -10.87 -4.10 -7.60
C GLU A 114 -9.78 -3.39 -8.41
N ARG A 115 -9.09 -4.13 -9.29
CA ARG A 115 -7.96 -3.60 -10.07
C ARG A 115 -8.35 -2.37 -10.92
N ASP A 116 -9.52 -2.38 -11.54
CA ASP A 116 -10.02 -1.25 -12.33
C ASP A 116 -10.25 0.00 -11.46
N PHE A 117 -10.66 -0.19 -10.21
CA PHE A 117 -10.80 0.91 -9.26
C PHE A 117 -9.43 1.44 -8.83
N ALA A 118 -8.45 0.56 -8.59
CA ALA A 118 -7.07 0.97 -8.36
C ALA A 118 -6.51 1.81 -9.53
N LEU A 119 -6.76 1.39 -10.78
CA LEU A 119 -6.37 2.16 -11.98
C LEU A 119 -7.02 3.54 -12.00
N LYS A 120 -8.31 3.65 -11.66
CA LYS A 120 -9.01 4.95 -11.59
C LYS A 120 -8.46 5.87 -10.50
N ILE A 121 -7.97 5.34 -9.39
CA ILE A 121 -7.33 6.13 -8.33
C ILE A 121 -5.97 6.66 -8.79
N LEU A 122 -5.25 5.86 -9.60
CA LEU A 122 -3.90 6.17 -10.03
C LEU A 122 -3.84 7.07 -11.27
N ALA A 123 -4.87 7.06 -12.12
CA ALA A 123 -4.98 7.89 -13.33
C ALA A 123 -5.00 9.39 -13.01
#